data_AF-A0A2M8N7S8-F1
#
_entry.id   AF-A0A2M8N7S8-F1
#
_cell.length_a   1.000
_cell.length_b   1.000
_cell.length_c   1.000
_cell.angle_alpha   90.00
_cell.angle_beta   90.00
_cell.angle_gamma   90.00
#
_symmetry.space_group_name_H-M   'P 1'
#
loop_
_entity.id
_entity.type
_entity.pdbx_description
1 polymer ?
#
loop_
_entity_poly.entity_id
_entity_poly.type
_entity_poly.pdbx_seq_one_letter_code
_entity_poly.pdbx_strand_id
1 'polypeptide(L)'
;HQAQRVLSWDFTQDLLPDYQIIQPDIHTSRESLQELEKAEVGLTRVAAAIATTGSLIVTGARLPTILPPIHIAVVHQQQLLARLEDWQPPNRETVNVCIITGPSRTADIEKQLVLGVHGPRHVYVVMITSSE
;
A
#
# COMPACT_ATOMS: atom_id res chain seq x y z
N HIS A 1 -11.06 -14.62 5.62
CA HIS A 1 -11.65 -13.61 4.72
C HIS A 1 -11.61 -14.16 3.30
N GLN A 2 -12.74 -14.14 2.58
CA GLN A 2 -12.86 -14.59 1.18
C GLN A 2 -12.67 -13.40 0.22
N ALA A 3 -11.57 -12.66 0.36
CA ALA A 3 -11.34 -11.52 -0.53
C ALA A 3 -11.22 -12.02 -1.97
N GLN A 4 -11.98 -11.45 -2.90
CA GLN A 4 -11.96 -11.79 -4.32
C GLN A 4 -11.49 -10.63 -5.20
N ARG A 5 -11.61 -9.38 -4.73
CA ARG A 5 -11.24 -8.20 -5.51
C ARG A 5 -9.99 -7.53 -4.93
N VAL A 6 -8.93 -7.49 -5.73
CA VAL A 6 -7.63 -6.96 -5.33
C VAL A 6 -7.29 -5.75 -6.20
N LEU A 7 -7.09 -4.60 -5.57
CA LEU A 7 -6.58 -3.40 -6.21
C LEU A 7 -5.05 -3.44 -6.16
N SER A 8 -4.39 -3.41 -7.31
CA SER A 8 -2.95 -3.57 -7.42
C SER A 8 -2.40 -2.74 -8.57
N TRP A 9 -1.16 -2.27 -8.45
CA TRP A 9 -0.47 -1.60 -9.56
C TRP A 9 0.57 -2.50 -10.23
N ASP A 10 1.19 -3.40 -9.47
CA ASP A 10 2.41 -4.11 -9.84
C ASP A 10 2.28 -5.65 -9.78
N PHE A 11 1.15 -6.15 -9.29
CA PHE A 11 0.69 -7.52 -9.48
C PHE A 11 -0.37 -7.57 -10.56
N THR A 12 -0.28 -8.61 -11.38
CA THR A 12 -1.09 -8.86 -12.57
C THR A 12 -1.89 -10.15 -12.40
N GLN A 13 -2.92 -10.31 -13.23
CA GLN A 13 -3.86 -11.43 -13.16
C GLN A 13 -3.19 -12.82 -13.32
N ASP A 14 -2.11 -12.91 -14.08
CA ASP A 14 -1.34 -14.14 -14.30
C ASP A 14 -0.60 -14.61 -13.03
N LEU A 15 -0.21 -13.70 -12.15
CA LEU A 15 0.43 -14.04 -10.87
C LEU A 15 -0.57 -14.51 -9.81
N LEU A 16 -1.84 -14.08 -9.93
CA LEU A 16 -2.89 -14.30 -8.94
C LEU A 16 -4.21 -14.69 -9.66
N PRO A 17 -4.26 -15.87 -10.32
CA PRO A 17 -5.38 -16.24 -11.19
C PRO A 17 -6.71 -16.41 -10.45
N ASP A 18 -6.67 -16.73 -9.16
CA ASP A 18 -7.85 -16.96 -8.32
C ASP A 18 -8.52 -15.67 -7.84
N TYR A 19 -7.93 -14.50 -8.11
CA TYR A 19 -8.40 -13.20 -7.65
C TYR A 19 -8.71 -12.28 -8.84
N GLN A 20 -9.73 -11.44 -8.72
CA GLN A 20 -9.96 -10.37 -9.69
C GLN A 20 -8.98 -9.22 -9.42
N ILE A 21 -7.96 -9.09 -10.27
CA ILE A 21 -7.00 -7.99 -10.17
C ILE A 21 -7.54 -6.76 -10.91
N ILE A 22 -7.61 -5.64 -10.20
CA ILE A 22 -8.02 -4.34 -10.74
C ILE A 22 -6.80 -3.43 -10.72
N GLN A 23 -6.41 -2.92 -11.89
CA GLN A 23 -5.32 -1.96 -12.03
C GLN A 23 -5.91 -0.57 -12.29
N PRO A 24 -5.70 0.41 -11.41
CA PRO A 24 -6.20 1.75 -11.64
C PRO A 24 -5.44 2.42 -12.78
N ASP A 25 -6.12 3.23 -13.58
CA ASP A 25 -5.48 4.07 -14.59
C ASP A 25 -5.06 5.42 -13.97
N ILE A 26 -4.03 6.06 -14.54
CA ILE A 26 -3.52 7.38 -14.16
C ILE A 26 -4.66 8.43 -14.24
N HIS A 27 -5.61 8.24 -15.15
CA HIS A 27 -6.80 9.08 -15.32
C HIS A 27 -8.07 8.42 -14.75
N THR A 28 -8.04 7.99 -13.49
CA THR A 28 -9.22 7.40 -12.83
C THR A 28 -10.34 8.46 -12.69
N SER A 29 -11.45 8.27 -13.40
CA SER A 29 -12.66 9.11 -13.30
C SER A 29 -13.39 8.89 -11.96
N ARG A 30 -14.32 9.78 -11.59
CA ARG A 30 -15.16 9.58 -10.39
C ARG A 30 -15.98 8.29 -10.43
N GLU A 31 -16.50 7.92 -11.59
CA GLU A 31 -17.25 6.66 -11.76
C GLU A 31 -16.32 5.45 -11.62
N SER A 32 -15.09 5.56 -12.14
CA SER A 32 -14.06 4.54 -11.97
C SER A 32 -13.68 4.37 -10.49
N LEU A 33 -13.59 5.45 -9.70
CA LEU A 33 -13.29 5.37 -8.27
C LEU A 33 -14.32 4.52 -7.49
N GLN A 34 -15.61 4.63 -7.80
CA GLN A 34 -16.66 3.85 -7.13
C GLN A 34 -16.51 2.34 -7.39
N GLU A 35 -16.02 1.94 -8.56
CA GLU A 35 -15.72 0.54 -8.85
C GLU A 35 -14.45 0.06 -8.13
N LEU A 36 -13.45 0.94 -7.97
CA LEU A 36 -12.22 0.65 -7.22
C LEU A 36 -12.49 0.54 -5.71
N GLU A 37 -13.45 1.30 -5.17
CA GLU A 37 -13.87 1.23 -3.76
C GLU A 37 -14.44 -0.15 -3.37
N LYS A 38 -14.93 -0.91 -4.35
CA LYS A 38 -15.38 -2.30 -4.12
C LYS A 38 -14.21 -3.28 -3.95
N ALA A 39 -12.97 -2.86 -4.14
CA ALA A 39 -11.82 -3.70 -3.86
C ALA A 39 -11.66 -3.90 -2.35
N GLU A 40 -11.48 -5.15 -1.95
CA GLU A 40 -11.41 -5.53 -0.54
C GLU A 40 -9.98 -5.43 0.00
N VAL A 41 -9.01 -5.65 -0.90
CA VAL A 41 -7.58 -5.67 -0.59
C VAL A 41 -6.83 -4.80 -1.58
N GLY A 42 -5.94 -3.96 -1.05
CA GLY A 42 -4.88 -3.32 -1.80
C GLY A 42 -3.62 -4.16 -1.70
N LEU A 43 -2.99 -4.48 -2.83
CA LEU A 43 -1.75 -5.26 -2.86
C LEU A 43 -0.67 -4.45 -3.56
N THR A 44 0.49 -4.32 -2.92
CA THR A 44 1.62 -3.56 -3.47
C THR A 44 2.95 -4.21 -3.12
N ARG A 45 3.93 -4.16 -4.01
CA ARG A 45 5.34 -4.16 -3.58
C ARG A 45 5.71 -2.82 -2.98
N VAL A 46 6.78 -2.81 -2.19
CA VAL A 46 7.38 -1.59 -1.68
C VAL A 46 8.65 -1.25 -2.46
N ALA A 47 9.02 0.02 -2.47
CA ALA A 47 10.36 0.46 -2.83
C ALA A 47 11.35 0.21 -1.68
N ALA A 48 10.92 0.45 -0.43
CA ALA A 48 11.69 0.18 0.79
C ALA A 48 10.77 0.02 2.01
N ALA A 49 11.30 -0.59 3.07
CA ALA A 49 10.70 -0.61 4.41
C ALA A 49 11.70 -0.04 5.43
N ILE A 50 11.27 0.87 6.29
CA ILE A 50 12.13 1.58 7.25
C ILE A 50 11.90 1.01 8.65
N ALA A 51 12.95 0.40 9.22
CA ALA A 51 12.88 -0.31 10.49
C ALA A 51 12.65 0.64 11.68
N THR A 52 13.33 1.79 11.71
CA THR A 52 13.27 2.72 12.86
C THR A 52 11.89 3.32 13.09
N THR A 53 11.12 3.54 12.02
CA THR A 53 9.79 4.16 12.08
C THR A 53 8.65 3.17 11.84
N GLY A 54 8.96 1.93 11.43
CA GLY A 54 7.94 0.98 10.98
C GLY A 54 7.19 1.49 9.75
N SER A 55 7.91 2.09 8.80
CA SER A 55 7.32 2.71 7.61
C SER A 55 7.49 1.86 6.36
N LEU A 56 6.56 1.97 5.43
CA LEU A 56 6.65 1.43 4.08
C LEU A 56 6.74 2.58 3.08
N ILE A 57 7.59 2.44 2.08
CA ILE A 57 7.70 3.37 0.96
C ILE A 57 7.13 2.67 -0.27
N VAL A 58 6.04 3.18 -0.81
CA VAL A 58 5.40 2.70 -2.05
C VAL A 58 5.51 3.79 -3.10
N THR A 59 5.94 3.43 -4.30
CA THR A 59 6.14 4.37 -5.42
C THR A 59 5.15 4.11 -6.53
N GLY A 60 4.67 5.16 -7.20
CA GLY A 60 3.77 5.07 -8.36
C GLY A 60 2.31 4.69 -8.05
N ALA A 61 2.06 3.98 -6.94
CA ALA A 61 0.74 3.45 -6.60
C ALA A 61 0.18 4.06 -5.32
N ARG A 62 -0.74 5.03 -5.44
CA ARG A 62 -1.43 5.64 -4.29
C ARG A 62 -2.75 4.96 -3.92
N LEU A 63 -3.56 4.59 -4.91
CA LEU A 63 -4.92 4.08 -4.65
C LEU A 63 -4.92 2.72 -3.92
N PRO A 64 -4.08 1.73 -4.29
CA PRO A 64 -4.00 0.47 -3.54
C PRO A 64 -3.63 0.64 -2.06
N THR A 65 -2.90 1.69 -1.69
CA THR A 65 -2.41 1.88 -0.31
C THR A 65 -3.41 2.61 0.59
N ILE A 66 -4.49 3.17 0.03
CA ILE A 66 -5.42 4.03 0.77
C ILE A 66 -6.88 3.63 0.65
N LEU A 67 -7.30 3.16 -0.53
CA LEU A 67 -8.72 2.99 -0.84
C LEU A 67 -9.30 1.71 -0.24
N PRO A 68 -8.67 0.52 -0.41
CA PRO A 68 -9.22 -0.71 0.14
C PRO A 68 -9.09 -0.72 1.67
N PRO A 69 -10.04 -1.38 2.37
CA PRO A 69 -10.02 -1.46 3.83
C PRO A 69 -8.86 -2.30 4.39
N ILE A 70 -8.21 -3.12 3.54
CA ILE A 70 -7.03 -3.91 3.87
C ILE A 70 -5.92 -3.56 2.89
N HIS A 71 -4.71 -3.29 3.38
CA HIS A 71 -3.51 -3.16 2.55
C HIS A 71 -2.51 -4.27 2.89
N ILE A 72 -2.06 -4.99 1.88
CA ILE A 72 -1.00 -6.00 1.98
C ILE A 72 0.20 -5.45 1.23
N ALA A 73 1.30 -5.25 1.94
CA ALA A 73 2.57 -4.85 1.38
C ALA A 73 3.54 -6.02 1.34
N VAL A 74 4.05 -6.34 0.15
CA VAL A 74 5.09 -7.35 -0.04
C VAL A 74 6.45 -6.67 0.02
N VAL A 75 7.30 -7.15 0.93
CA VAL A 75 8.62 -6.58 1.22
C VAL A 75 9.67 -7.67 1.07
N HIS A 76 10.66 -7.48 0.20
CA HIS A 76 11.84 -8.33 0.20
C HIS A 76 12.81 -7.92 1.31
N GLN A 77 13.49 -8.88 1.91
CA GLN A 77 14.44 -8.63 3.00
C GLN A 77 15.51 -7.57 2.64
N GLN A 78 15.97 -7.55 1.38
CA GLN A 78 16.96 -6.59 0.88
C GLN A 78 16.43 -5.15 0.82
N GLN A 79 15.10 -4.96 0.93
CA GLN A 79 14.45 -3.65 0.92
C GLN A 79 14.26 -3.07 2.33
N LEU A 80 14.68 -3.80 3.37
CA LEU A 80 14.65 -3.34 4.75
C LEU A 80 15.86 -2.43 5.01
N LEU A 81 15.57 -1.16 5.28
CA LEU A 81 16.55 -0.13 5.60
C LEU A 81 16.42 0.29 7.06
N ALA A 82 17.53 0.73 7.67
CA ALA A 82 17.49 1.18 9.05
C ALA A 82 16.72 2.51 9.16
N ARG A 83 17.04 3.49 8.32
CA ARG A 83 16.56 4.87 8.42
C ARG A 83 16.03 5.37 7.07
N LEU A 84 15.16 6.38 7.11
CA LEU A 84 14.52 6.92 5.91
C LEU A 84 15.54 7.55 4.95
N GLU A 85 16.56 8.21 5.51
CA GLU A 85 17.68 8.80 4.80
C GLU A 85 18.56 7.79 4.03
N ASP A 86 18.46 6.50 4.36
CA ASP A 86 19.17 5.44 3.64
C ASP A 86 18.47 5.11 2.29
N TRP A 87 17.21 5.51 2.13
CA TRP A 87 16.47 5.27 0.89
C TRP A 87 16.85 6.28 -0.19
N GLN A 88 17.37 5.77 -1.29
CA GLN A 88 17.68 6.57 -2.48
C GLN A 88 16.65 6.28 -3.58
N PRO A 89 15.83 7.26 -3.99
CA PRO A 89 14.86 7.05 -5.05
C PRO A 89 15.57 6.75 -6.38
N PRO A 90 15.16 5.70 -7.12
CA PRO A 90 15.91 5.19 -8.27
C PRO A 90 15.91 6.13 -9.48
N ASN A 91 14.93 7.03 -9.61
CA ASN A 91 14.90 8.06 -10.65
C ASN A 91 14.13 9.32 -10.19
N ARG A 92 14.33 10.44 -10.90
CA ARG A 92 13.52 11.66 -10.72
C ARG A 92 12.12 11.57 -11.36
N GLU A 93 11.85 10.50 -12.10
CA GLU A 93 10.57 10.26 -12.77
C GLU A 93 9.56 9.54 -11.87
N THR A 94 9.91 9.23 -10.62
CA THR A 94 8.99 8.67 -9.64
C THR A 94 7.98 9.74 -9.25
N VAL A 95 6.89 9.82 -10.01
CA VAL A 95 5.87 10.88 -9.91
C VAL A 95 5.08 10.86 -8.60
N ASN A 96 5.11 9.75 -7.84
CA ASN A 96 4.40 9.62 -6.58
C ASN A 96 5.16 8.73 -5.59
N VAL A 97 5.32 9.21 -4.36
CA VAL A 97 5.89 8.48 -3.23
C VAL A 97 4.89 8.52 -2.08
N CYS A 98 4.40 7.36 -1.67
CA CYS A 98 3.54 7.18 -0.51
C CYS A 98 4.37 6.58 0.64
N ILE A 99 4.53 7.33 1.73
CA ILE A 99 5.17 6.86 2.95
C ILE A 99 4.05 6.53 3.96
N ILE A 100 3.95 5.25 4.31
CA ILE A 100 2.89 4.70 5.17
C ILE A 100 3.54 4.33 6.50
N THR A 101 3.19 5.02 7.58
CA THR A 101 3.86 4.89 8.88
C THR A 101 2.86 4.59 9.99
N GLY A 102 2.97 3.39 10.58
CA GLY A 102 2.25 3.00 11.78
C GLY A 102 0.71 3.14 11.74
N PRO A 103 0.00 2.71 12.78
CA PRO A 103 -1.42 2.99 12.91
C PRO A 103 -1.62 4.49 13.17
N SER A 104 -2.47 5.13 12.36
CA SER A 104 -2.86 6.52 12.58
C SER A 104 -3.51 6.68 13.96
N ARG A 105 -2.89 7.50 14.83
CA ARG A 105 -3.48 7.92 16.10
C ARG A 105 -3.84 9.40 16.00
N THR A 106 -4.91 9.70 15.27
CA THR A 106 -5.43 11.08 15.20
C THR A 106 -6.23 11.37 16.46
N ALA A 107 -5.62 12.07 17.42
CA ALA A 107 -6.27 12.48 18.65
C ALA A 107 -6.07 13.97 18.90
N ASP A 108 -6.31 14.87 17.92
CA ASP A 108 -6.23 16.30 18.24
C ASP A 108 -6.90 17.25 17.24
N ILE A 109 -8.24 17.26 17.15
CA ILE A 109 -8.97 18.46 16.71
C ILE A 109 -10.18 18.73 17.64
N GLU A 110 -10.85 17.69 18.15
CA GLU A 110 -12.08 17.87 18.95
C GLU A 110 -12.13 17.09 20.29
N LYS A 111 -11.00 16.60 20.81
CA LYS A 111 -10.92 15.72 22.00
C LYS A 111 -11.75 14.42 21.91
N GLN A 112 -12.34 14.13 20.76
CA GLN A 112 -12.91 12.82 20.44
C GLN A 112 -11.90 12.02 19.62
N LEU A 113 -11.66 10.80 20.06
CA LEU A 113 -10.81 9.84 19.36
C LEU A 113 -11.57 9.36 18.12
N VAL A 114 -11.33 9.99 16.95
CA VAL A 114 -11.86 9.50 15.68
C VAL A 114 -10.89 8.46 15.14
N LEU A 115 -11.17 7.18 15.38
CA LEU A 115 -10.41 6.07 14.80
C LEU A 115 -10.71 5.97 13.29
N GLY A 116 -9.69 6.22 12.46
CA GLY A 116 -9.51 5.54 11.16
C GLY A 116 -10.47 5.89 10.03
N VAL A 117 -10.49 7.15 9.57
CA VAL A 117 -11.19 7.55 8.32
C VAL A 117 -10.25 7.85 7.14
N HIS A 118 -8.93 7.74 7.32
CA HIS A 118 -7.95 8.24 6.34
C HIS A 118 -7.05 7.17 5.68
N GLY A 119 -7.40 5.89 5.79
CA GLY A 119 -6.63 4.82 5.14
C GLY A 119 -7.14 3.42 5.51
N PRO A 120 -6.40 2.36 5.11
CA PRO A 120 -6.78 0.98 5.37
C PRO A 120 -6.94 0.73 6.86
N ARG A 121 -7.97 -0.04 7.23
CA ARG A 121 -8.22 -0.45 8.63
C ARG A 121 -7.18 -1.44 9.11
N HIS A 122 -6.68 -2.27 8.19
CA HIS A 122 -5.64 -3.25 8.46
C HIS A 122 -4.51 -3.12 7.44
N VAL A 123 -3.28 -3.13 7.93
CA VAL A 123 -2.08 -3.19 7.10
C VAL A 123 -1.33 -4.45 7.48
N TYR A 124 -1.10 -5.33 6.50
CA TYR A 124 -0.31 -6.54 6.63
C TYR A 124 1.00 -6.38 5.86
N VAL A 125 2.10 -6.77 6.48
CA VAL A 125 3.42 -6.79 5.83
C VAL A 125 3.84 -8.24 5.66
N VAL A 126 4.05 -8.65 4.40
CA VAL A 126 4.56 -9.98 4.05
C VAL A 126 6.02 -9.84 3.69
N MET A 127 6.90 -10.30 4.57
CA MET A 127 8.34 -10.29 4.32
C MET A 127 8.74 -11.55 3.57
N ILE A 128 9.33 -11.37 2.39
CA ILE A 128 9.93 -12.44 1.59
C ILE A 128 11.41 -12.48 1.92
N THR A 129 11.83 -13.60 2.49
CA THR A 129 13.25 -13.90 2.73
C THR A 129 13.74 -14.84 1.64
N SER A 130 14.98 -14.69 1.22
CA SER A 130 15.62 -15.73 0.41
C SER A 130 15.96 -16.90 1.34
N SER A 131 15.41 -18.07 1.06
CA SER A 131 15.97 -19.32 1.56
C SER A 131 17.28 -19.59 0.80
N GLU A 132 18.38 -19.80 1.53
CA GLU A 132 19.58 -20.46 0.98
C GLU A 132 19.23 -21.88 0.49
#